data_AF-A0A7C4V9V6-F1
#
_entry.id   AF-A0A7C4V9V6-F1
#
_cell.length_a   1.000
_cell.length_b   1.000
_cell.length_c   1.000
_cell.angle_alpha   90.00
_cell.angle_beta   90.00
_cell.angle_gamma   90.00
#
_symmetry.space_group_name_H-M   'P 1'
#
loop_
_entity.id
_entity.type
_entity.pdbx_description
1 polymer ?
#
loop_
_entity_poly.entity_id
_entity_poly.type
_entity_poly.pdbx_seq_one_letter_code
_entity_poly.pdbx_strand_id
1 'polypeptide(L)'
;MSTAPRADAERAPLSARRHAVSALVRAPSIPPRRKDSLMTETKRVAVVLRRGMKQSEFRHVEEQLDEHHLTCLPVLAGQRRMTVADTPVCGFIVTGGDMDPSHAERDLIQSTVRETLERDIPVMAMSDAVPLVLDAAGVRGAVAEGRSVLLHKDNVRVLESARGIAEAVKLMAKSAAR
;
A
#
# COMPACT_ATOMS: atom_id res chain seq x y z
N MET A 1 -53.52 -22.70 73.33
CA MET A 1 -53.46 -23.06 71.91
C MET A 1 -52.67 -21.99 71.17
N SER A 2 -51.45 -22.29 70.74
CA SER A 2 -50.67 -21.41 69.85
C SER A 2 -49.71 -22.26 69.05
N THR A 3 -49.83 -22.17 67.73
CA THR A 3 -49.19 -23.03 66.74
C THR A 3 -47.84 -22.49 66.30
N ALA A 4 -46.89 -23.43 66.29
CA ALA A 4 -45.82 -23.63 65.32
C ALA A 4 -44.58 -22.72 65.35
N PRO A 5 -43.37 -23.34 65.42
CA PRO A 5 -42.07 -22.69 65.43
C PRO A 5 -41.46 -22.62 64.02
N ARG A 6 -40.41 -21.80 63.83
CA ARG A 6 -39.17 -22.23 63.16
C ARG A 6 -38.06 -21.18 63.31
N ALA A 7 -37.13 -21.50 64.19
CA ALA A 7 -35.69 -21.28 64.04
C ALA A 7 -35.20 -22.02 62.77
N ASP A 8 -34.01 -21.86 62.23
CA ASP A 8 -32.85 -21.05 62.59
C ASP A 8 -31.99 -20.96 61.33
N ALA A 9 -30.99 -20.12 61.44
CA ALA A 9 -29.96 -19.77 60.50
C ALA A 9 -29.21 -20.92 59.79
N GLU A 10 -28.69 -20.52 58.63
CA GLU A 10 -27.39 -20.89 58.06
C GLU A 10 -27.20 -22.15 57.19
N ARG A 11 -26.76 -21.82 55.96
CA ARG A 11 -25.74 -22.47 55.11
C ARG A 11 -26.13 -23.75 54.36
N ALA A 12 -26.27 -23.58 53.04
CA ALA A 12 -25.85 -24.61 52.08
C ALA A 12 -24.88 -24.00 51.05
N PRO A 13 -23.91 -24.78 50.54
CA PRO A 13 -22.58 -24.29 50.16
C PRO A 13 -22.46 -23.94 48.66
N LEU A 14 -21.49 -23.08 48.33
CA LEU A 14 -21.10 -22.66 46.97
C LEU A 14 -20.55 -23.80 46.06
N SER A 15 -20.72 -25.07 46.45
CA SER A 15 -20.20 -26.25 45.73
C SER A 15 -21.15 -26.85 44.69
N ALA A 16 -22.39 -26.35 44.56
CA ALA A 16 -23.41 -26.89 43.64
C ALA A 16 -23.47 -26.20 42.25
N ARG A 17 -22.46 -25.40 41.87
CA ARG A 17 -22.34 -24.79 40.52
C ARG A 17 -21.20 -25.38 39.67
N ARG A 18 -20.76 -26.61 40.01
CA ARG A 18 -20.07 -27.49 39.06
C ARG A 18 -21.15 -28.27 38.31
N HIS A 19 -20.96 -28.52 37.01
CA HIS A 19 -21.83 -29.32 36.11
C HIS A 19 -22.83 -28.56 35.21
N ALA A 20 -22.38 -27.54 34.49
CA ALA A 20 -22.93 -27.24 33.15
C ALA A 20 -21.85 -26.49 32.35
N VAL A 21 -21.61 -26.92 31.12
CA VAL A 21 -20.55 -26.43 30.19
C VAL A 21 -19.14 -27.04 30.40
N SER A 22 -19.09 -28.36 30.62
CA SER A 22 -17.94 -29.19 30.18
C SER A 22 -18.07 -29.56 28.69
N ALA A 23 -18.24 -28.56 27.81
CA ALA A 23 -18.35 -28.81 26.36
C ALA A 23 -17.85 -27.65 25.47
N LEU A 24 -16.89 -26.85 25.94
CA LEU A 24 -16.07 -26.00 25.06
C LEU A 24 -14.63 -26.53 25.04
N VAL A 25 -14.56 -27.75 24.51
CA VAL A 25 -13.62 -28.18 23.45
C VAL A 25 -12.34 -27.35 23.34
N ARG A 26 -11.24 -27.96 23.82
CA ARG A 26 -9.90 -27.96 23.19
C ARG A 26 -9.71 -26.90 22.08
N ALA A 27 -9.41 -25.67 22.45
CA ALA A 27 -8.69 -24.79 21.55
C ALA A 27 -7.27 -25.36 21.39
N PRO A 28 -6.74 -25.53 20.16
CA PRO A 28 -5.33 -25.82 19.99
C PRO A 28 -4.55 -24.66 20.63
N SER A 29 -3.60 -24.99 21.50
CA SER A 29 -2.68 -24.03 22.10
C SER A 29 -2.00 -23.26 20.98
N ILE A 30 -2.41 -22.01 20.78
CA ILE A 30 -1.71 -21.08 19.89
C ILE A 30 -0.30 -20.98 20.47
N PRO A 31 0.76 -21.40 19.74
CA PRO A 31 2.11 -21.20 20.22
C PRO A 31 2.32 -19.72 20.49
N PRO A 32 3.00 -19.32 21.57
CA PRO A 32 3.35 -17.92 21.76
C PRO A 32 4.07 -17.45 20.49
N ARG A 33 3.46 -16.52 19.75
CA ARG A 33 4.08 -15.90 18.59
C ARG A 33 5.40 -15.33 19.09
N ARG A 34 6.51 -15.92 18.65
CA ARG A 34 7.83 -15.31 18.75
C ARG A 34 7.70 -13.93 18.13
N LYS A 35 7.67 -12.90 18.98
CA LYS A 35 8.17 -11.58 18.61
C LYS A 35 9.64 -11.84 18.28
N ASP A 36 10.08 -11.36 17.13
CA ASP A 36 11.39 -11.56 16.51
C ASP A 36 11.38 -12.66 15.42
N SER A 37 11.50 -12.19 14.16
CA SER A 37 11.90 -12.92 12.93
C SER A 37 10.94 -12.91 11.72
N LEU A 38 10.16 -11.85 11.47
CA LEU A 38 9.51 -11.63 10.15
C LEU A 38 9.46 -10.13 9.77
N MET A 39 10.62 -9.46 9.76
CA MET A 39 10.83 -8.31 8.87
C MET A 39 11.67 -8.77 7.69
N THR A 40 11.13 -9.68 6.89
CA THR A 40 11.42 -9.59 5.46
C THR A 40 10.89 -8.23 5.03
N GLU A 41 11.79 -7.26 4.81
CA GLU A 41 11.44 -5.93 4.31
C GLU A 41 10.50 -6.10 3.12
N THR A 42 9.22 -5.88 3.37
CA THR A 42 8.23 -6.01 2.32
C THR A 42 8.45 -4.84 1.40
N LYS A 43 8.90 -5.11 0.18
CA LYS A 43 9.22 -4.11 -0.83
C LYS A 43 7.95 -3.36 -1.20
N ARG A 44 7.99 -2.03 -1.15
CA ARG A 44 6.80 -1.19 -1.31
C ARG A 44 6.94 -0.31 -2.53
N VAL A 45 5.85 -0.11 -3.25
CA VAL A 45 5.75 0.84 -4.36
C VAL A 45 4.66 1.84 -4.02
N ALA A 46 5.01 3.12 -4.04
CA ALA A 46 4.03 4.19 -3.88
C ALA A 46 3.28 4.38 -5.20
N VAL A 47 1.95 4.32 -5.14
CA VAL A 47 1.07 4.50 -6.30
C VAL A 47 0.19 5.71 -6.06
N VAL A 48 0.45 6.80 -6.78
CA VAL A 48 -0.37 8.01 -6.72
C VAL A 48 -1.65 7.77 -7.49
N LEU A 49 -2.76 7.79 -6.75
CA LEU A 49 -4.12 7.70 -7.28
C LEU A 49 -4.61 9.12 -7.53
N ARG A 50 -4.69 9.48 -8.81
CA ARG A 50 -5.16 10.81 -9.23
C ARG A 50 -6.68 10.85 -9.33
N ARG A 51 -7.24 12.06 -9.25
CA ARG A 51 -8.67 12.26 -9.51
C ARG A 51 -8.97 11.86 -10.95
N GLY A 52 -10.09 11.17 -11.17
CA GLY A 52 -10.49 10.71 -12.50
C GLY A 52 -9.69 9.53 -13.05
N MET A 53 -8.85 8.86 -12.22
CA MET A 53 -8.06 7.72 -12.69
C MET A 53 -8.94 6.63 -13.31
N LYS A 54 -8.42 5.98 -14.36
CA LYS A 54 -9.05 4.80 -14.95
C LYS A 54 -8.82 3.60 -14.04
N GLN A 55 -9.89 3.04 -13.48
CA GLN A 55 -9.80 1.87 -12.60
C GLN A 55 -9.08 0.68 -13.25
N SER A 56 -9.22 0.49 -14.57
CA SER A 56 -8.53 -0.56 -15.31
C SER A 56 -7.01 -0.40 -15.31
N GLU A 57 -6.52 0.85 -15.31
CA GLU A 57 -5.09 1.14 -15.28
C GLU A 57 -4.50 0.79 -13.91
N PHE A 58 -5.16 1.21 -12.84
CA PHE A 58 -4.76 0.88 -11.49
C PHE A 58 -4.79 -0.63 -11.21
N ARG A 59 -5.86 -1.34 -11.62
CA ARG A 59 -5.93 -2.81 -11.48
C ARG A 59 -4.81 -3.52 -12.20
N HIS A 60 -4.49 -3.08 -13.42
CA HIS A 60 -3.37 -3.65 -14.17
C HIS A 60 -2.04 -3.45 -13.43
N VAL A 61 -1.82 -2.28 -12.83
CA VAL A 61 -0.63 -2.03 -12.00
C VAL A 61 -0.63 -2.92 -10.75
N GLU A 62 -1.75 -3.04 -10.04
CA GLU A 62 -1.87 -3.92 -8.86
C GLU A 62 -1.53 -5.37 -9.21
N GLU A 63 -2.09 -5.91 -10.29
CA GLU A 63 -1.80 -7.27 -10.76
C GLU A 63 -0.29 -7.49 -10.99
N GLN A 64 0.39 -6.50 -11.57
CA GLN A 64 1.84 -6.55 -11.82
C GLN A 64 2.68 -6.41 -10.55
N LEU A 65 2.21 -5.62 -9.56
CA LEU A 65 2.86 -5.53 -8.25
C LEU A 65 2.74 -6.86 -7.50
N ASP A 66 1.56 -7.47 -7.52
CA ASP A 66 1.29 -8.77 -6.88
C ASP A 66 2.14 -9.89 -7.50
N GLU A 67 2.24 -9.94 -8.83
CA GLU A 67 3.09 -10.88 -9.57
C GLU A 67 4.57 -10.80 -9.16
N HIS A 68 5.01 -9.63 -8.71
CA HIS A 68 6.38 -9.38 -8.27
C HIS A 68 6.56 -9.27 -6.75
N HIS A 69 5.54 -9.64 -5.97
CA HIS A 69 5.54 -9.58 -4.51
C HIS A 69 5.86 -8.18 -3.94
N LEU A 70 5.40 -7.14 -4.64
CA LEU A 70 5.51 -5.75 -4.23
C LEU A 70 4.22 -5.31 -3.53
N THR A 71 4.35 -4.65 -2.39
CA THR A 71 3.20 -4.05 -1.71
C THR A 71 2.85 -2.70 -2.34
N CYS A 72 1.61 -2.57 -2.80
CA CYS A 72 1.04 -1.30 -3.22
C CYS A 72 0.81 -0.40 -2.00
N LEU A 73 1.39 0.81 -2.03
CA LEU A 73 1.09 1.90 -1.10
C LEU A 73 0.30 2.98 -1.83
N PRO A 74 -1.03 2.97 -1.76
CA PRO A 74 -1.83 3.98 -2.44
C PRO A 74 -1.64 5.35 -1.78
N VAL A 75 -1.36 6.36 -2.59
CA VAL A 75 -1.23 7.77 -2.19
C VAL A 75 -2.33 8.55 -2.88
N LEU A 76 -3.28 9.08 -2.12
CA LEU A 76 -4.35 9.90 -2.70
C LEU A 76 -3.80 11.30 -3.02
N ALA A 77 -3.86 11.68 -4.30
CA ALA A 77 -3.52 13.01 -4.75
C ALA A 77 -4.40 14.06 -4.02
N GLY A 78 -3.80 14.83 -3.12
CA GLY A 78 -4.48 15.85 -2.32
C GLY A 78 -4.70 15.51 -0.85
N GLN A 79 -4.37 14.29 -0.40
CA GLN A 79 -4.22 13.99 1.02
C GLN A 79 -2.74 14.11 1.45
N ARG A 80 -2.53 14.30 2.75
CA ARG A 80 -1.25 14.59 3.44
C ARG A 80 0.00 14.12 2.66
N ARG A 81 0.99 15.02 2.56
CA ARG A 81 2.33 14.74 2.00
C ARG A 81 2.89 13.45 2.59
N MET A 82 2.87 12.37 1.81
CA MET A 82 3.74 11.24 2.08
C MET A 82 5.10 11.65 1.56
N THR A 83 6.09 11.79 2.45
CA THR A 83 7.47 12.01 2.01
C THR A 83 8.10 10.65 1.73
N VAL A 84 8.96 10.56 0.71
CA VAL A 84 9.71 9.32 0.44
C VAL A 84 10.65 9.02 1.62
N ALA A 85 11.00 10.05 2.40
CA ALA A 85 11.73 9.93 3.66
C ALA A 85 10.99 9.12 4.75
N ASP A 86 9.68 9.32 4.90
CA ASP A 86 8.92 8.70 6.00
C ASP A 86 8.53 7.25 5.72
N THR A 87 8.49 6.84 4.45
CA THR A 87 8.14 5.47 4.06
C THR A 87 9.07 5.01 2.94
N PRO A 88 10.01 4.08 3.21
CA PRO A 88 10.91 3.59 2.19
C PRO A 88 10.12 2.84 1.11
N VAL A 89 10.31 3.28 -0.13
CA VAL A 89 9.71 2.69 -1.33
C VAL A 89 10.80 2.37 -2.35
N CYS A 90 10.56 1.35 -3.15
CA CYS A 90 11.46 0.91 -4.22
C CYS A 90 10.99 1.31 -5.62
N GLY A 91 9.88 2.01 -5.69
CA GLY A 91 9.31 2.54 -6.92
C GLY A 91 8.22 3.55 -6.62
N PHE A 92 8.01 4.46 -7.57
CA PHE A 92 6.94 5.43 -7.53
C PHE A 92 6.16 5.36 -8.85
N ILE A 93 4.84 5.24 -8.78
CA ILE A 93 3.96 5.14 -9.93
C ILE A 93 2.94 6.27 -9.85
N VAL A 94 2.80 7.04 -10.93
CA VAL A 94 1.76 8.05 -11.09
C VAL A 94 0.77 7.55 -12.14
N THR A 95 -0.45 7.23 -11.68
CA THR A 95 -1.56 6.84 -12.56
C THR A 95 -2.02 8.02 -13.41
N GLY A 96 -2.74 7.78 -14.51
CA GLY A 96 -3.48 8.79 -15.24
C GLY A 96 -4.69 9.31 -14.45
N GLY A 97 -5.34 10.34 -14.97
CA GLY A 97 -6.50 10.95 -14.33
C GLY A 97 -7.11 12.10 -15.13
N ASP A 98 -7.60 13.10 -14.40
CA ASP A 98 -8.09 14.34 -14.97
C ASP A 98 -6.91 15.13 -15.58
N MET A 99 -7.07 15.63 -16.81
CA MET A 99 -6.05 16.42 -17.52
C MET A 99 -5.66 17.72 -16.79
N ASP A 100 -6.54 18.22 -15.90
CA ASP A 100 -6.30 19.41 -15.10
C ASP A 100 -6.16 19.06 -13.60
N PRO A 101 -4.97 18.61 -13.16
CA PRO A 101 -4.73 18.30 -11.76
C PRO A 101 -4.77 19.56 -10.89
N SER A 102 -5.30 19.41 -9.67
CA SER A 102 -5.32 20.49 -8.69
C SER A 102 -3.90 20.97 -8.33
N HIS A 103 -3.76 22.20 -7.83
CA HIS A 103 -2.44 22.72 -7.39
C HIS A 103 -1.77 21.82 -6.36
N ALA A 104 -2.54 21.31 -5.39
CA ALA A 104 -2.04 20.40 -4.36
C ALA A 104 -1.53 19.07 -4.94
N GLU A 105 -2.20 18.56 -5.97
CA GLU A 105 -1.78 17.34 -6.68
C GLU A 105 -0.51 17.58 -7.50
N ARG A 106 -0.44 18.69 -8.24
CA ARG A 106 0.77 19.08 -8.99
C ARG A 106 1.97 19.21 -8.05
N ASP A 107 1.83 19.92 -6.94
CA ASP A 107 2.90 20.10 -5.95
C ASP A 107 3.36 18.76 -5.36
N LEU A 108 2.42 17.88 -5.01
CA LEU A 108 2.72 16.56 -4.48
C LEU A 108 3.51 15.73 -5.50
N ILE A 109 3.02 15.63 -6.73
CA ILE A 109 3.68 14.87 -7.80
C ILE A 109 5.06 15.46 -8.06
N GLN A 110 5.19 16.77 -8.25
CA GLN A 110 6.46 17.42 -8.57
C GLN A 110 7.50 17.22 -7.46
N SER A 111 7.13 17.46 -6.20
CA SER A 111 8.04 17.27 -5.07
C SER A 111 8.45 15.81 -4.88
N THR A 112 7.50 14.88 -4.99
CA THR A 112 7.77 13.45 -4.79
C THR A 112 8.60 12.87 -5.92
N VAL A 113 8.32 13.23 -7.19
CA VAL A 113 9.14 12.79 -8.34
C VAL A 113 10.57 13.24 -8.17
N ARG A 114 10.79 14.52 -7.81
CA ARG A 114 12.14 15.05 -7.60
C ARG A 114 12.88 14.30 -6.49
N GLU A 115 12.25 14.13 -5.33
CA GLU A 115 12.82 13.39 -4.19
C GLU A 115 13.11 11.92 -4.56
N THR A 116 12.23 11.29 -5.33
CA THR A 116 12.37 9.90 -5.75
C THR A 116 13.56 9.72 -6.69
N LEU A 117 13.72 10.63 -7.66
CA LEU A 117 14.83 10.61 -8.61
C LEU A 117 16.18 10.92 -7.96
N GLU A 118 16.22 11.86 -7.01
CA GLU A 118 17.42 12.16 -6.20
C GLU A 118 17.93 10.94 -5.42
N ARG A 119 17.05 9.96 -5.17
CA ARG A 119 17.36 8.70 -4.45
C ARG A 119 17.58 7.51 -5.40
N ASP A 120 17.71 7.74 -6.70
CA ASP A 120 17.82 6.69 -7.72
C ASP A 120 16.64 5.69 -7.75
N ILE A 121 15.47 6.08 -7.23
CA ILE A 121 14.28 5.23 -7.22
C ILE A 121 13.56 5.36 -8.57
N PRO A 122 13.18 4.26 -9.24
CA PRO A 122 12.47 4.34 -10.52
C PRO A 122 11.09 5.00 -10.39
N VAL A 123 10.77 5.89 -11.33
CA VAL A 123 9.47 6.56 -11.44
C VAL A 123 8.77 6.12 -12.72
N MET A 124 7.54 5.62 -12.61
CA MET A 124 6.68 5.34 -13.75
C MET A 124 5.51 6.32 -13.80
N ALA A 125 5.21 6.85 -14.97
CA ALA A 125 4.04 7.69 -15.20
C ALA A 125 3.17 7.10 -16.32
N MET A 126 1.87 7.22 -16.18
CA MET A 126 0.91 6.61 -17.10
C MET A 126 0.01 7.66 -17.74
N SER A 127 -0.37 7.41 -19.00
CA SER A 127 -1.37 8.19 -19.72
C SER A 127 -1.09 9.70 -19.68
N ASP A 128 -2.02 10.49 -19.14
CA ASP A 128 -1.95 11.95 -19.01
C ASP A 128 -1.06 12.45 -17.86
N ALA A 129 -0.57 11.56 -16.99
CA ALA A 129 0.40 11.94 -15.96
C ALA A 129 1.82 12.12 -16.50
N VAL A 130 2.11 11.58 -17.68
CA VAL A 130 3.43 11.66 -18.32
C VAL A 130 3.97 13.09 -18.40
N PRO A 131 3.25 14.08 -18.96
CA PRO A 131 3.75 15.46 -19.01
C PRO A 131 4.07 16.04 -17.63
N LEU A 132 3.27 15.74 -16.61
CA LEU A 132 3.49 16.23 -15.24
C LEU A 132 4.78 15.67 -14.64
N VAL A 133 5.04 14.39 -14.85
CA VAL A 133 6.23 13.70 -14.33
C VAL A 133 7.49 14.10 -15.09
N LEU A 134 7.41 14.26 -16.42
CA LEU A 134 8.54 14.72 -17.22
C LEU A 134 8.94 16.15 -16.86
N ASP A 135 7.96 17.04 -16.67
CA ASP A 135 8.18 18.40 -16.18
C ASP A 135 8.84 18.41 -14.79
N ALA A 136 8.32 17.60 -13.86
CA ALA A 136 8.90 17.44 -12.52
C ALA A 136 10.36 16.95 -12.54
N ALA A 137 10.69 16.08 -13.50
CA ALA A 137 12.02 15.54 -13.70
C ALA A 137 12.96 16.48 -14.48
N GLY A 138 12.48 17.64 -14.94
CA GLY A 138 13.27 18.55 -15.77
C GLY A 138 13.59 18.02 -17.18
N VAL A 139 12.88 16.98 -17.62
CA VAL A 139 13.07 16.36 -18.94
C VAL A 139 12.27 17.14 -19.98
N ARG A 140 12.95 17.73 -20.95
CA ARG A 140 12.31 18.39 -22.10
C ARG A 140 12.07 17.37 -23.21
N GLY A 141 10.81 17.08 -23.50
CA GLY A 141 10.44 16.20 -24.59
C GLY A 141 8.93 16.00 -24.68
N ALA A 142 8.42 15.80 -25.89
CA ALA A 142 7.03 15.41 -26.12
C ALA A 142 6.96 13.89 -26.21
N VAL A 143 6.17 13.28 -25.32
CA VAL A 143 5.74 11.89 -25.44
C VAL A 143 4.31 11.90 -25.94
N ALA A 144 4.00 11.03 -26.90
CA ALA A 144 2.65 10.93 -27.46
C ALA A 144 1.62 10.66 -26.36
N GLU A 145 0.44 11.26 -26.47
CA GLU A 145 -0.66 11.06 -25.53
C GLU A 145 -1.02 9.58 -25.37
N GLY A 146 -1.43 9.20 -24.17
CA GLY A 146 -1.85 7.82 -23.85
C GLY A 146 -0.71 6.81 -23.74
N ARG A 147 0.55 7.24 -23.78
CA ARG A 147 1.70 6.38 -23.49
C ARG A 147 2.04 6.40 -22.00
N SER A 148 2.77 5.38 -21.56
CA SER A 148 3.39 5.36 -20.24
C SER A 148 4.91 5.54 -20.39
N VAL A 149 5.57 6.04 -19.36
CA VAL A 149 7.02 6.22 -19.33
C VAL A 149 7.62 5.71 -18.03
N LEU A 150 8.88 5.28 -18.11
CA LEU A 150 9.71 4.95 -16.96
C LEU A 150 10.93 5.86 -16.96
N LEU A 151 11.17 6.52 -15.83
CA LEU A 151 12.33 7.34 -15.55
C LEU A 151 13.22 6.60 -14.53
N HIS A 152 14.48 6.38 -14.87
CA HIS A 152 15.47 5.78 -13.97
C HIS A 152 16.89 6.11 -14.42
N LYS A 153 17.75 6.59 -13.49
CA LYS A 153 19.18 6.88 -13.75
C LYS A 153 19.41 7.66 -15.04
N ASP A 154 18.82 8.85 -15.11
CA ASP A 154 18.86 9.77 -16.25
C ASP A 154 18.26 9.25 -17.58
N ASN A 155 17.70 8.03 -17.59
CA ASN A 155 17.07 7.46 -18.77
C ASN A 155 15.56 7.58 -18.71
N VAL A 156 14.97 8.01 -19.83
CA VAL A 156 13.53 7.99 -20.05
C VAL A 156 13.21 6.93 -21.09
N ARG A 157 12.41 5.93 -20.68
CA ARG A 157 11.95 4.84 -21.56
C ARG A 157 10.45 4.96 -21.76
N VAL A 158 10.01 5.05 -23.02
CA VAL A 158 8.59 4.96 -23.38
C VAL A 158 8.15 3.49 -23.32
N LEU A 159 7.02 3.25 -22.65
CA LEU A 159 6.43 1.93 -22.47
C LEU A 159 5.27 1.79 -23.45
N GLU A 160 5.50 1.09 -24.56
CA GLU A 160 4.55 1.01 -25.67
C GLU A 160 3.43 -0.01 -25.47
N SER A 161 3.55 -0.89 -24.47
CA SER A 161 2.64 -2.01 -24.25
C SER A 161 2.58 -2.44 -22.78
N ALA A 162 1.61 -3.29 -22.45
CA ALA A 162 1.51 -3.95 -21.14
C ALA A 162 2.80 -4.70 -20.74
N ARG A 163 3.49 -5.30 -21.71
CA ARG A 163 4.80 -5.93 -21.48
C ARG A 163 5.85 -4.91 -21.01
N GLY A 164 5.82 -3.69 -21.54
CA GLY A 164 6.70 -2.61 -21.09
C GLY A 164 6.44 -2.21 -19.64
N ILE A 165 5.16 -2.17 -19.22
CA ILE A 165 4.75 -1.92 -17.83
C ILE A 165 5.26 -3.04 -16.92
N ALA A 166 5.07 -4.30 -17.30
CA ALA A 166 5.59 -5.46 -16.57
C ALA A 166 7.11 -5.38 -16.36
N GLU A 167 7.86 -5.05 -17.43
CA GLU A 167 9.31 -4.87 -17.36
C GLU A 167 9.72 -3.71 -16.43
N ALA A 168 8.95 -2.63 -16.40
CA ALA A 168 9.18 -1.50 -15.49
C ALA A 168 8.95 -1.89 -14.02
N VAL A 169 7.86 -2.60 -13.72
CA VAL A 169 7.57 -3.09 -12.36
C VAL A 169 8.64 -4.10 -11.91
N LYS A 170 9.06 -4.99 -12.81
CA LYS A 170 10.18 -5.91 -12.56
C LYS A 170 11.49 -5.18 -12.24
N LEU A 171 11.75 -4.03 -12.87
CA LEU A 171 12.91 -3.19 -12.55
C LEU A 171 12.82 -2.62 -11.12
N MET A 172 11.64 -2.14 -10.71
CA MET A 172 11.40 -1.67 -9.34
C MET A 172 11.68 -2.78 -8.32
N ALA A 173 11.18 -3.99 -8.57
CA ALA A 173 11.42 -5.16 -7.71
C ALA A 173 12.90 -5.51 -7.54
N LYS A 174 13.72 -5.33 -8.60
CA LYS A 174 15.17 -5.54 -8.57
C LYS A 174 15.93 -4.41 -7.87
N SER A 175 15.49 -3.17 -8.06
CA SER A 175 16.12 -1.98 -7.46
C SER A 175 15.99 -1.98 -5.94
N ALA A 176 14.89 -2.54 -5.44
CA ALA A 176 14.62 -2.78 -4.03
C ALA A 176 15.55 -3.79 -3.31
N ALA A 177 16.47 -4.45 -4.02
CA ALA A 177 17.32 -5.52 -3.48
C ALA A 177 18.75 -5.06 -3.16
N ARG A 178 19.01 -3.75 -3.22
CA ARG A 178 20.30 -3.12 -2.93
C ARG A 178 20.17 -2.25 -1.70
#